data_AF-A0A354BA87-F1
#
_entry.id   AF-A0A354BA87-F1
#
_cell.length_a   1.000
_cell.length_b   1.000
_cell.length_c   1.000
_cell.angle_alpha   90.00
_cell.angle_beta   90.00
_cell.angle_gamma   90.00
#
_symmetry.space_group_name_H-M   'P 1'
#
loop_
_entity.id
_entity.type
_entity.pdbx_description
1 polymer ?
#
loop_
_entity_poly.entity_id
_entity_poly.type
_entity_poly.pdbx_seq_one_letter_code
_entity_poly.pdbx_strand_id
1 'polypeptide(L)' 'MSALDLASAVRSGERSAVDVIDEHLARIDARDGEINAFNLVTADAAREAAAAIDAAVASGKDPGPLAGVPI' A
#
# COMPACT_ATOMS: atom_id res chain seq x y z
N MET A 1 -12.58 -2.84 4.00
CA MET A 1 -12.38 -2.46 2.59
C MET A 1 -11.83 -3.68 1.88
N SER A 2 -12.34 -4.03 0.69
CA SER A 2 -11.77 -5.12 -0.10
C SER A 2 -10.52 -4.65 -0.87
N ALA A 3 -9.75 -5.60 -1.43
CA ALA A 3 -8.60 -5.26 -2.27
C ALA A 3 -9.01 -4.46 -3.53
N LEU A 4 -10.17 -4.79 -4.12
CA LEU A 4 -10.70 -4.09 -5.29
C LEU A 4 -11.13 -2.66 -4.95
N ASP A 5 -11.78 -2.46 -3.80
CA ASP A 5 -12.18 -1.13 -3.34
C ASP A 5 -10.94 -0.24 -3.10
N LEU A 6 -9.91 -0.81 -2.47
CA LEU A 6 -8.66 -0.11 -2.20
C LEU A 6 -7.94 0.27 -3.49
N ALA A 7 -7.82 -0.65 -4.43
CA ALA A 7 -7.21 -0.39 -5.74
C ALA A 7 -7.98 0.69 -6.52
N SER A 8 -9.32 0.70 -6.42
CA SER A 8 -10.15 1.73 -7.03
C SER A 8 -9.91 3.10 -6.39
N ALA A 9 -9.87 3.17 -5.06
CA ALA A 9 -9.64 4.41 -4.31
C ALA A 9 -8.24 5.01 -4.55
N VAL A 10 -7.22 4.16 -4.71
CA VAL A 10 -5.87 4.63 -5.04
C VAL A 10 -5.80 5.10 -6.49
N ARG A 11 -6.38 4.34 -7.43
CA ARG A 11 -6.41 4.73 -8.86
C ARG A 11 -7.16 6.04 -9.10
N SER A 12 -8.21 6.31 -8.32
CA SER A 12 -8.96 7.58 -8.40
C SER A 12 -8.27 8.75 -7.71
N GLY A 13 -7.20 8.50 -6.93
CA GLY A 13 -6.54 9.50 -6.09
C GLY A 13 -7.30 9.86 -4.81
N GLU A 14 -8.37 9.12 -4.47
CA GLU A 14 -9.10 9.28 -3.21
C GLU A 14 -8.24 8.87 -2.00
N ARG A 15 -7.35 7.90 -2.19
CA ARG A 15 -6.39 7.42 -1.19
C ARG A 15 -4.97 7.45 -1.77
N SER A 16 -3.99 7.85 -0.96
CA SER A 16 -2.57 7.68 -1.28
C SER A 16 -2.14 6.24 -1.01
N ALA A 17 -1.36 5.65 -1.92
CA ALA A 17 -0.72 4.37 -1.71
C ALA A 17 0.28 4.41 -0.54
N VAL A 18 0.97 5.54 -0.33
CA VAL A 18 1.89 5.74 0.80
C VAL A 18 1.14 5.68 2.14
N ASP A 19 0.01 6.40 2.26
CA ASP A 19 -0.81 6.34 3.47
C ASP A 19 -1.29 4.91 3.76
N VAL A 20 -1.68 4.19 2.70
CA VAL A 20 -2.13 2.81 2.81
C VAL A 20 -1.01 1.90 3.32
N ILE A 21 0.20 1.98 2.77
CA ILE A 21 1.28 1.10 3.23
C ILE A 21 1.72 1.44 4.65
N ASP A 22 1.76 2.72 5.03
CA ASP A 22 2.11 3.13 6.38
C ASP A 22 1.08 2.66 7.42
N GLU A 23 -0.22 2.71 7.11
CA GLU A 23 -1.27 2.12 7.96
C GLU A 23 -1.07 0.61 8.20
N HIS A 24 -0.66 -0.13 7.16
CA HIS A 24 -0.46 -1.58 7.26
C HIS A 24 0.84 -1.93 7.98
N LEU A 25 1.93 -1.20 7.74
CA LEU A 25 3.19 -1.37 8.45
C LEU A 25 3.01 -1.08 9.95
N ALA A 26 2.27 -0.04 10.31
CA ALA A 26 1.94 0.25 11.71
C ALA A 26 1.13 -0.87 12.37
N ARG A 27 0.22 -1.52 11.61
CA ARG A 27 -0.52 -2.68 12.11
C ARG A 27 0.38 -3.89 12.32
N ILE A 28 1.32 -4.14 11.40
CA ILE A 28 2.29 -5.24 11.54
C ILE A 28 3.13 -5.02 12.79
N ASP A 29 3.71 -3.82 12.96
CA ASP A 29 4.52 -3.46 14.12
C ASP A 29 3.79 -3.68 15.46
N ALA A 30 2.51 -3.29 15.53
CA ALA A 30 1.70 -3.41 16.73
C ALA A 30 1.24 -4.84 17.07
N ARG A 31 1.26 -5.78 16.11
CA ARG A 31 0.58 -7.08 16.26
C ARG A 31 1.46 -8.29 16.02
N ASP A 32 2.45 -8.18 15.14
CA ASP A 32 3.16 -9.35 14.65
C ASP A 32 4.16 -9.93 15.65
N GLY A 33 4.54 -9.18 16.69
CA GLY A 33 5.32 -9.73 17.81
C GLY A 33 4.59 -10.86 18.55
N GLU A 34 3.25 -10.85 18.57
CA GLU A 34 2.44 -11.92 19.17
C GLU A 34 2.04 -13.00 18.16
N ILE A 35 1.74 -12.60 16.91
CA ILE A 35 1.21 -13.50 15.88
C ILE A 35 2.35 -14.26 15.19
N ASN A 36 3.50 -13.61 15.02
CA ASN A 36 4.69 -14.11 14.34
C ASN A 36 4.37 -14.64 12.94
N ALA A 37 3.65 -13.85 12.14
CA ALA A 37 3.23 -14.20 10.79
C ALA A 37 4.25 -13.80 9.71
N PHE A 38 5.07 -12.77 9.94
CA PHE A 38 6.05 -12.31 8.97
C PHE A 38 7.46 -12.73 9.37
N ASN A 39 8.18 -13.37 8.44
CA ASN A 39 9.61 -13.64 8.60
C ASN A 39 10.47 -12.42 8.23
N LEU A 40 10.01 -11.63 7.25
CA LEU A 40 10.66 -10.44 6.74
C LEU A 40 9.59 -9.44 6.30
N VAL A 41 9.74 -8.20 6.73
CA VAL A 41 8.91 -7.07 6.29
C VAL A 41 9.79 -6.12 5.50
N THR A 42 9.50 -5.93 4.21
CA THR A 42 10.28 -5.06 3.31
C THR A 42 9.75 -3.63 3.34
N ALA A 43 9.74 -3.00 4.51
CA ALA A 43 9.09 -1.71 4.75
C ALA A 43 9.56 -0.59 3.80
N ASP A 44 10.87 -0.43 3.63
CA ASP A 44 11.41 0.66 2.81
C ASP A 44 11.08 0.47 1.33
N ALA A 45 11.30 -0.74 0.80
CA ALA A 45 10.94 -1.07 -0.58
C ALA A 45 9.44 -0.92 -0.84
N ALA A 46 8.60 -1.26 0.15
CA ALA A 46 7.15 -1.09 0.05
C ALA A 46 6.75 0.39 -0.01
N ARG A 47 7.39 1.26 0.77
CA ARG A 47 7.19 2.73 0.69
C ARG A 47 7.66 3.30 -0.65
N GLU A 48 8.80 2.86 -1.16
CA GLU A 48 9.30 3.29 -2.48
C GLU A 48 8.32 2.91 -3.60
N ALA A 49 7.79 1.68 -3.57
CA ALA A 49 6.79 1.22 -4.52
C ALA A 49 5.48 2.02 -4.42
N ALA A 50 5.02 2.32 -3.20
CA ALA A 50 3.85 3.15 -2.97
C ALA A 50 4.02 4.58 -3.50
N ALA A 51 5.17 5.20 -3.27
CA ALA A 51 5.48 6.53 -3.80
C ALA A 51 5.50 6.55 -5.34
N ALA A 52 5.99 5.49 -5.97
CA ALA A 52 5.96 5.36 -7.44
C ALA A 52 4.52 5.25 -7.99
N ILE A 53 3.63 4.55 -7.28
CA ILE A 53 2.21 4.46 -7.63
C ILE A 53 1.54 5.83 -7.51
N ASP A 54 1.75 6.55 -6.41
CA ASP A 54 1.20 7.89 -6.21
C ASP A 54 1.69 8.86 -7.29
N ALA A 55 2.96 8.80 -7.66
CA ALA A 55 3.51 9.58 -8.76
C ALA A 55 2.86 9.23 -10.12
N ALA A 56 2.59 7.94 -10.38
CA ALA A 56 1.90 7.51 -11.59
C ALA A 56 0.47 8.08 -11.66
N VAL A 57 -0.29 7.95 -10.57
CA VAL A 57 -1.66 8.49 -10.45
C VAL A 57 -1.66 10.01 -10.61
N ALA A 58 -0.76 10.72 -9.93
CA ALA A 58 -0.63 12.17 -10.03
C ALA A 58 -0.29 12.64 -11.46
N SER A 59 0.43 11.82 -12.23
CA SER A 59 0.73 12.07 -13.64
C SER A 59 -0.39 11.67 -14.62
N GLY A 60 -1.53 11.21 -14.11
CA GLY A 60 -2.67 10.74 -14.92
C GLY A 60 -2.42 9.41 -15.64
N LYS A 61 -1.38 8.66 -15.26
CA LYS A 61 -1.11 7.33 -15.78
C LYS A 61 -1.91 6.29 -15.00
N ASP A 62 -2.28 5.21 -15.66
CA ASP A 62 -2.89 4.07 -15.00
C ASP A 62 -1.82 3.26 -14.23
N PRO A 63 -1.87 3.18 -12.88
CA PRO A 63 -0.93 2.40 -12.09
C PRO A 63 -1.17 0.88 -12.14
N GLY A 64 -2.24 0.41 -12.79
CA GLY A 64 -2.54 -1.02 -12.96
C GLY A 64 -3.55 -1.58 -11.95
N PRO A 65 -4.05 -2.81 -12.15
CA PRO A 65 -5.28 -3.32 -11.50
C PRO A 65 -5.20 -3.49 -9.98
N LEU A 66 -3.99 -3.63 -9.41
CA LEU A 66 -3.76 -3.83 -7.97
C LEU A 66 -3.01 -2.66 -7.32
N ALA A 67 -3.07 -1.47 -7.93
CA ALA A 67 -2.38 -0.29 -7.43
C ALA A 67 -2.75 0.00 -5.97
N GLY A 68 -1.73 0.05 -5.09
CA GLY A 68 -1.89 0.35 -3.68
C GLY A 68 -2.49 -0.78 -2.83
N VAL A 69 -2.63 -2.00 -3.35
CA VAL A 69 -3.04 -3.17 -2.57
C VAL A 69 -1.80 -3.79 -1.88
N PRO A 70 -1.74 -3.85 -0.53
CA PRO A 70 -0.63 -4.50 0.18
C PRO A 70 -0.68 -6.02 0.04
N ILE A 71 0.47 -6.64 -0.27
CA ILE A 71 0.68 -8.09 -0.39
C ILE A 71 2.04 -8.51 0.15
#